data_AF-A0A928X7K9-F1
#
_entry.id   AF-A0A928X7K9-F1
#
_cell.length_a   1.000
_cell.length_b   1.000
_cell.length_c   1.000
_cell.angle_alpha   90.00
_cell.angle_beta   90.00
_cell.angle_gamma   90.00
#
_symmetry.space_group_name_H-M   'P 1'
#
loop_
_entity.id
_entity.type
_entity.pdbx_description
1 polymer ?
#
loop_
_entity_poly.entity_id
_entity_poly.type
_entity_poly.pdbx_seq_one_letter_code
_entity_poly.pdbx_strand_id
1 'polypeptide(L)'
;MRYKNPKNFSLIEKTVTIATVLKNVLKYGSFFLAFISILFFEFYKYNNRMKKFFYRATENDTLFSIAQKFNIPVTLLVKLNNLKTEVESGDLLYIEKEDCLLYNVKPFDTASSLALKFNTTEQKILSDNGVDYLFYGLIIKI
;
A
#
# COMPACT_ATOMS: atom_id res chain seq x y z
N MET A 1 56.91 31.09 11.26
CA MET A 1 55.59 30.45 11.03
C MET A 1 54.51 31.48 11.35
N ARG A 2 53.69 31.90 10.37
CA ARG A 2 52.56 32.82 10.61
C ARG A 2 51.28 32.00 10.70
N TYR A 3 50.69 31.94 11.89
CA TYR A 3 49.37 31.37 12.11
C TYR A 3 48.34 32.24 11.37
N LYS A 4 47.63 31.68 10.37
CA LYS A 4 46.50 32.36 9.71
C LYS A 4 45.29 32.29 10.65
N ASN A 5 44.81 33.45 11.06
CA ASN A 5 43.64 33.62 11.92
C ASN A 5 42.36 33.10 11.22
N PRO A 6 41.57 32.20 11.83
CA PRO A 6 40.32 31.73 11.24
C PRO A 6 39.32 32.88 11.11
N LYS A 7 38.70 33.00 9.93
CA LYS A 7 37.79 34.08 9.52
C LYS A 7 36.74 34.38 10.59
N ASN A 8 36.89 35.50 11.31
CA ASN A 8 35.83 36.07 12.13
C ASN A 8 34.79 36.75 11.22
N PHE A 9 33.72 36.03 10.88
CA PHE A 9 32.58 36.58 10.15
C PHE A 9 31.94 37.73 10.95
N SER A 10 31.61 38.82 10.26
CA SER A 10 31.00 40.01 10.85
C SER A 10 29.61 39.71 11.42
N LEU A 11 29.15 40.49 12.42
CA LEU A 11 27.83 40.33 13.03
C LEU A 11 26.70 40.37 11.98
N ILE A 12 26.86 41.16 10.93
CA ILE A 12 25.91 41.31 9.82
C ILE A 12 25.87 40.05 8.93
N GLU A 13 27.01 39.42 8.66
CA GLU A 13 27.03 38.17 7.88
C GLU A 13 26.42 37.00 8.66
N LYS A 14 26.60 36.98 9.99
CA LYS A 14 25.95 35.99 10.87
C LYS A 14 24.43 36.15 10.88
N THR A 15 23.90 37.38 10.94
CA THR A 15 22.45 37.63 10.94
C THR A 15 21.80 37.32 9.58
N VAL A 16 22.45 37.63 8.46
CA VAL A 16 21.98 37.26 7.11
C VAL A 16 21.96 35.73 6.93
N THR A 17 22.95 35.03 7.46
CA THR A 17 23.00 33.55 7.42
C THR A 17 21.87 32.94 8.24
N ILE A 18 21.63 33.43 9.46
CA ILE A 18 20.54 32.95 10.33
C ILE A 18 19.17 33.26 9.71
N ALA A 19 18.98 34.45 9.14
CA ALA A 19 17.72 34.81 8.47
C ALA A 19 17.45 33.93 7.24
N THR A 20 18.49 33.57 6.49
CA THR A 20 18.40 32.63 5.37
C THR A 20 18.04 31.22 5.83
N VAL A 21 18.68 30.73 6.89
CA VAL A 21 18.38 29.42 7.49
C VAL A 21 16.94 29.40 8.04
N LEU A 22 16.50 30.45 8.74
CA LEU A 22 15.13 30.56 9.26
C LEU A 22 14.07 30.60 8.16
N LYS A 23 14.32 31.35 7.07
CA LYS A 23 13.45 31.34 5.89
C LYS A 23 13.36 29.95 5.26
N ASN A 24 14.46 29.21 5.22
CA ASN A 24 14.47 27.84 4.73
C ASN A 24 13.73 26.90 5.69
N VAL A 25 13.92 27.00 7.00
CA VAL A 25 13.18 26.17 7.99
C VAL A 25 11.67 26.44 7.91
N LEU A 26 11.24 27.68 7.77
CA LEU A 26 9.82 28.04 7.61
C LEU A 26 9.26 27.59 6.25
N LYS A 27 10.04 27.72 5.18
CA LYS A 27 9.64 27.31 3.83
C LYS A 27 9.56 25.80 3.70
N TYR A 28 10.57 25.06 4.15
CA TYR A 28 10.64 23.61 4.01
C TYR A 28 9.89 22.87 5.12
N GLY A 29 9.63 23.49 6.28
CA GLY A 29 8.85 22.88 7.36
C GLY A 29 7.39 22.61 6.95
N SER A 30 6.77 23.50 6.18
CA SER A 30 5.43 23.27 5.64
C SER A 30 5.40 22.19 4.55
N PHE A 31 6.42 22.14 3.68
CA PHE A 31 6.58 21.04 2.71
C PHE A 31 6.88 19.70 3.39
N PHE A 32 7.63 19.69 4.49
CA PHE A 32 7.94 18.49 5.26
C PHE A 32 6.69 17.94 5.95
N LEU A 33 5.84 18.81 6.50
CA LEU A 33 4.55 18.43 7.07
C LEU A 33 3.55 17.97 6.00
N ALA A 34 3.53 18.59 4.82
CA ALA A 34 2.71 18.12 3.71
C ALA A 34 3.20 16.76 3.18
N PHE A 35 4.51 16.54 3.13
CA PHE A 35 5.09 15.28 2.71
C PHE A 35 4.81 14.16 3.72
N ILE A 36 4.99 14.41 5.02
CA ILE A 36 4.66 13.43 6.07
C ILE A 36 3.16 13.15 6.07
N SER A 37 2.29 14.16 5.86
CA SER A 37 0.85 13.94 5.79
C SER A 37 0.45 13.11 4.58
N ILE A 38 1.08 13.29 3.41
CA ILE A 38 0.87 12.44 2.23
C ILE A 38 1.34 11.01 2.49
N LEU A 39 2.53 10.83 3.07
CA LEU A 39 3.03 9.49 3.43
C LEU A 39 2.11 8.80 4.46
N PHE A 40 1.65 9.54 5.46
CA PHE A 40 0.75 9.04 6.50
C PHE A 40 -0.64 8.75 5.93
N PHE A 41 -1.12 9.55 4.98
CA PHE A 41 -2.39 9.33 4.27
C PHE A 41 -2.33 8.07 3.40
N GLU A 42 -1.27 7.88 2.62
CA GLU A 42 -1.08 6.64 1.83
C GLU A 42 -0.93 5.41 2.74
N PHE A 43 -0.23 5.55 3.88
CA PHE A 43 -0.13 4.50 4.89
C PHE A 43 -1.48 4.16 5.53
N TYR A 44 -2.29 5.14 5.89
CA TYR A 44 -3.65 4.90 6.42
C TYR A 44 -4.56 4.25 5.39
N LYS A 45 -4.49 4.70 4.13
CA LYS A 45 -5.26 4.13 3.02
C LYS A 45 -4.87 2.67 2.75
N TYR A 46 -3.59 2.33 2.88
CA TYR A 46 -3.09 0.96 2.76
C TYR A 46 -3.66 0.05 3.86
N ASN A 47 -3.56 0.45 5.12
CA ASN A 47 -4.03 -0.36 6.24
C ASN A 47 -5.55 -0.60 6.23
N ASN A 48 -6.33 0.38 5.76
CA ASN A 48 -7.80 0.24 5.66
C ASN A 48 -8.26 -0.76 4.59
N ARG A 49 -7.35 -1.28 3.76
CA ARG A 49 -7.68 -2.26 2.71
C ARG A 49 -7.38 -3.69 3.12
N MET A 50 -6.86 -3.96 4.30
CA MET A 50 -6.49 -5.32 4.71
C MET A 50 -7.61 -5.98 5.50
N LYS A 51 -8.13 -7.10 5.00
CA LYS A 51 -9.06 -7.95 5.73
C LYS A 51 -8.31 -9.04 6.46
N LYS A 52 -8.65 -9.20 7.74
CA LYS A 52 -8.00 -10.10 8.69
C LYS A 52 -9.03 -11.05 9.28
N PHE A 53 -8.80 -12.36 9.18
CA PHE A 53 -9.69 -13.38 9.72
C PHE A 53 -8.97 -14.71 9.94
N PHE A 54 -9.62 -15.64 10.63
CA PHE A 54 -9.13 -17.01 10.79
C PHE A 54 -9.85 -17.94 9.81
N TYR A 55 -9.09 -18.83 9.18
CA TYR A 55 -9.58 -19.90 8.32
C TYR A 55 -9.28 -21.25 8.97
N ARG A 56 -10.27 -22.14 9.02
CA ARG A 56 -10.07 -23.52 9.45
C ARG A 56 -9.77 -24.38 8.23
N ALA A 57 -8.58 -24.98 8.20
CA ALA A 57 -8.16 -25.87 7.12
C ALA A 57 -9.01 -27.15 7.09
N THR A 58 -9.21 -27.67 5.89
CA THR A 58 -9.96 -28.90 5.61
C THR A 58 -9.04 -29.98 5.04
N GLU A 59 -9.50 -31.23 4.96
CA GLU A 59 -8.68 -32.38 4.55
C GLU A 59 -8.07 -32.27 3.14
N ASN A 60 -8.65 -31.42 2.27
CA ASN A 60 -8.16 -31.22 0.90
C ASN A 60 -7.37 -29.91 0.71
N ASP A 61 -7.15 -29.17 1.80
CA ASP A 61 -6.40 -27.93 1.73
C ASP A 61 -4.89 -28.17 1.71
N THR A 62 -4.20 -27.41 0.87
CA THR A 62 -2.75 -27.28 0.86
C THR A 62 -2.40 -25.81 1.04
N LEU A 63 -1.15 -25.52 1.40
CA LEU A 63 -0.65 -24.14 1.43
C LEU A 63 -0.92 -23.41 0.11
N PHE A 64 -0.76 -24.10 -1.02
CA PHE A 64 -1.00 -23.54 -2.35
C PHE A 64 -2.48 -23.27 -2.61
N SER A 65 -3.37 -24.23 -2.34
CA SER A 65 -4.82 -24.04 -2.59
C SER A 65 -5.41 -22.95 -1.69
N ILE A 66 -4.97 -22.88 -0.43
CA ILE A 66 -5.39 -21.81 0.50
C ILE A 66 -4.88 -20.44 0.01
N ALA A 67 -3.59 -20.35 -0.35
CA ALA A 67 -2.99 -19.13 -0.87
C ALA A 67 -3.71 -18.65 -2.15
N GLN A 68 -4.03 -19.56 -3.06
CA GLN A 68 -4.79 -19.27 -4.27
C GLN A 68 -6.22 -18.82 -3.95
N LYS A 69 -6.92 -19.53 -3.05
CA LYS A 69 -8.30 -19.22 -2.62
C LYS A 69 -8.43 -17.80 -2.08
N PHE A 70 -7.42 -17.33 -1.33
CA PHE A 70 -7.42 -16.00 -0.74
C PHE A 70 -6.59 -14.98 -1.53
N ASN A 71 -6.04 -15.37 -2.68
CA ASN A 71 -5.18 -14.56 -3.53
C ASN A 71 -4.03 -13.89 -2.76
N ILE A 72 -3.34 -14.67 -1.92
CA ILE A 72 -2.17 -14.24 -1.16
C ILE A 72 -0.94 -15.07 -1.56
N PRO A 73 0.29 -14.53 -1.42
CA PRO A 73 1.49 -15.34 -1.59
C PRO A 73 1.58 -16.45 -0.54
N VAL A 74 1.98 -17.66 -0.95
CA VAL A 74 2.24 -18.78 -0.02
C VAL A 74 3.25 -18.38 1.05
N THR A 75 4.29 -17.62 0.67
CA THR A 75 5.31 -17.12 1.60
C THR A 75 4.74 -16.20 2.67
N LEU A 76 3.73 -15.39 2.34
CA LEU A 76 3.03 -14.54 3.30
C LEU A 76 2.21 -15.41 4.27
N LEU A 77 1.46 -16.39 3.75
CA LEU A 77 0.68 -17.31 4.57
C LEU A 77 1.55 -18.06 5.58
N VAL A 78 2.68 -18.60 5.13
CA VAL A 78 3.66 -19.30 5.98
C VAL A 78 4.23 -18.38 7.04
N LYS A 79 4.64 -17.16 6.66
CA LYS A 79 5.23 -16.18 7.56
C LYS A 79 4.25 -15.74 8.65
N LEU A 80 3.01 -15.44 8.29
CA LEU A 80 1.99 -14.97 9.23
C LEU A 80 1.61 -16.03 10.27
N ASN A 81 1.71 -17.31 9.90
CA ASN A 81 1.31 -18.43 10.73
C ASN A 81 2.49 -19.19 11.36
N ASN A 82 3.73 -18.73 11.13
CA ASN A 82 4.97 -19.40 11.58
C ASN A 82 5.03 -20.89 11.21
N LEU A 83 4.53 -21.25 10.03
CA LEU A 83 4.43 -22.65 9.59
C LEU A 83 5.83 -23.19 9.28
N LYS A 84 6.16 -24.35 9.87
CA LYS A 84 7.40 -25.10 9.60
C LYS A 84 7.15 -26.35 8.74
N THR A 85 5.90 -26.78 8.68
CA THR A 85 5.40 -27.97 8.00
C THR A 85 4.21 -27.60 7.12
N GLU A 86 3.66 -28.59 6.42
CA GLU A 86 2.40 -28.43 5.71
C GLU A 86 1.23 -28.17 6.68
N VAL A 87 0.09 -27.77 6.12
CA VAL A 87 -1.14 -27.49 6.85
C VAL A 87 -1.89 -28.80 7.08
N GLU A 88 -2.38 -29.01 8.28
CA GLU A 88 -3.20 -30.18 8.64
C GLU A 88 -4.69 -29.82 8.70
N SER A 89 -5.55 -30.82 8.50
CA SER A 89 -6.99 -30.64 8.63
C SER A 89 -7.34 -30.19 10.05
N GLY A 90 -8.13 -29.13 10.16
CA GLY A 90 -8.53 -28.54 11.44
C GLY A 90 -7.64 -27.39 11.92
N ASP A 91 -6.48 -27.16 11.31
CA ASP A 91 -5.60 -26.02 11.63
C ASP A 91 -6.33 -24.69 11.49
N LEU A 92 -6.08 -23.77 12.44
CA LEU A 92 -6.57 -22.40 12.38
C LEU A 92 -5.47 -21.49 11.85
N LEU A 93 -5.66 -21.00 10.64
CA LEU A 93 -4.72 -20.12 9.95
C LEU A 93 -5.20 -18.68 10.01
N TYR A 94 -4.34 -17.79 10.46
CA TYR A 94 -4.47 -16.35 10.33
C TYR A 94 -4.26 -15.94 8.87
N ILE A 95 -5.30 -15.36 8.28
CA ILE A 95 -5.29 -14.85 6.91
C ILE A 95 -5.35 -13.32 6.97
N GLU A 96 -4.35 -12.69 6.37
CA GLU A 96 -4.35 -11.25 6.08
C GLU A 96 -4.24 -11.09 4.57
N LYS A 97 -5.30 -10.58 3.95
CA LYS A 97 -5.38 -10.33 2.51
C LYS A 97 -5.91 -8.93 2.24
N GLU A 98 -5.63 -8.41 1.06
CA GLU A 98 -6.36 -7.23 0.59
C GLU A 98 -7.85 -7.56 0.48
N ASP A 99 -8.69 -6.68 0.99
CA ASP A 99 -10.15 -6.77 0.90
C ASP A 99 -10.61 -6.55 -0.55
N CYS A 100 -9.77 -5.91 -1.37
CA CYS A 100 -10.00 -5.73 -2.80
C CYS A 100 -9.30 -6.82 -3.62
N LEU A 101 -10.06 -7.48 -4.49
CA LEU A 101 -9.47 -8.30 -5.55
C LEU A 101 -9.00 -7.36 -6.66
N LEU A 102 -7.71 -7.37 -7.00
CA LEU A 102 -7.20 -6.61 -8.14
C LEU A 102 -7.32 -7.42 -9.43
N TYR A 103 -7.93 -6.82 -10.44
CA TYR A 103 -8.14 -7.41 -11.75
C TYR A 103 -7.53 -6.54 -12.84
N ASN A 104 -6.70 -7.13 -13.69
CA ASN A 104 -6.16 -6.47 -14.87
C ASN A 104 -7.08 -6.73 -16.06
N VAL A 105 -7.75 -5.68 -16.52
CA VAL A 105 -8.71 -5.68 -17.63
C VAL A 105 -8.08 -6.25 -18.91
N LYS A 106 -8.69 -7.29 -19.45
CA LYS A 106 -8.25 -8.02 -20.65
C LYS A 106 -8.97 -7.50 -21.89
N PRO A 107 -8.49 -7.85 -23.11
CA PRO A 107 -9.19 -7.49 -24.33
C PRO A 107 -10.62 -8.07 -24.28
N PHE A 108 -11.59 -7.29 -24.73
CA PHE A 108 -13.02 -7.61 -24.73
C PHE A 108 -13.72 -7.63 -23.37
N ASP A 109 -13.02 -7.33 -22.27
CA ASP A 109 -13.70 -7.10 -20.99
C ASP A 109 -14.53 -5.81 -21.05
N THR A 110 -15.79 -5.92 -20.64
CA THR A 110 -16.68 -4.78 -20.36
C THR A 110 -16.99 -4.73 -18.87
N ALA A 111 -17.37 -3.56 -18.34
CA ALA A 111 -17.83 -3.44 -16.96
C ALA A 111 -18.95 -4.45 -16.66
N SER A 112 -19.87 -4.65 -17.61
CA SER A 112 -20.94 -5.64 -17.55
C SER A 112 -20.44 -7.07 -17.39
N SER A 113 -19.53 -7.50 -18.27
CA SER A 113 -18.99 -8.86 -18.24
C SER A 113 -18.24 -9.16 -16.93
N LEU A 114 -17.53 -8.17 -16.40
CA LEU A 114 -16.80 -8.30 -15.14
C LEU A 114 -17.75 -8.25 -13.94
N ALA A 115 -18.79 -7.43 -13.98
CA ALA A 115 -19.82 -7.40 -12.95
C ALA A 115 -20.49 -8.77 -12.80
N LEU A 116 -20.84 -9.42 -13.91
CA LEU A 116 -21.37 -10.78 -13.91
C LEU A 116 -20.35 -11.79 -13.38
N LYS A 117 -19.11 -11.75 -13.88
CA LYS A 117 -18.02 -12.65 -13.47
C LYS A 117 -17.74 -12.61 -11.97
N PHE A 118 -17.83 -11.44 -11.37
CA PHE A 118 -17.48 -11.21 -9.97
C PHE A 118 -18.68 -10.99 -9.06
N ASN A 119 -19.89 -11.25 -9.56
CA ASN A 119 -21.14 -11.12 -8.81
C ASN A 119 -21.27 -9.75 -8.11
N THR A 120 -21.06 -8.69 -8.89
CA THR A 120 -21.14 -7.28 -8.47
C THR A 120 -21.92 -6.47 -9.52
N THR A 121 -21.91 -5.14 -9.47
CA THR A 121 -22.55 -4.27 -10.47
C THR A 121 -21.54 -3.44 -11.25
N GLU A 122 -21.89 -3.07 -12.48
CA GLU A 122 -21.07 -2.18 -13.31
C GLU A 122 -20.79 -0.87 -12.59
N GLN A 123 -21.84 -0.27 -12.03
CA GLN A 123 -21.74 0.98 -11.28
C GLN A 123 -20.78 0.87 -10.11
N LYS A 124 -20.82 -0.25 -9.36
CA LYS A 124 -19.90 -0.48 -8.25
C LYS A 124 -18.46 -0.58 -8.74
N ILE A 125 -18.20 -1.35 -9.81
CA ILE A 125 -16.85 -1.45 -10.39
C ILE A 125 -16.34 -0.07 -10.82
N LEU A 126 -17.16 0.70 -11.53
CA LEU A 126 -16.76 2.02 -12.03
C LEU A 126 -16.53 3.02 -10.88
N SER A 127 -17.45 3.08 -9.91
CA SER A 127 -17.36 4.01 -8.77
C SER A 127 -16.20 3.69 -7.82
N ASP A 128 -15.97 2.41 -7.51
CA ASP A 128 -14.90 1.98 -6.58
C ASP A 128 -13.50 2.21 -7.16
N ASN A 129 -13.43 2.41 -8.48
CA ASN A 129 -12.21 2.70 -9.23
C ASN A 129 -12.13 4.13 -9.75
N GLY A 130 -13.19 4.94 -9.57
CA GLY A 130 -13.22 6.34 -9.99
C GLY A 130 -13.03 6.51 -11.50
N VAL A 131 -13.60 5.60 -12.31
CA VAL A 131 -13.50 5.61 -13.77
C VAL A 131 -14.87 5.52 -14.39
N ASP A 132 -15.05 6.20 -15.53
CA ASP A 132 -16.32 6.14 -16.29
C ASP A 132 -16.35 4.93 -17.24
N TYR A 133 -15.18 4.44 -17.67
CA TYR A 133 -15.03 3.33 -18.59
C TYR A 133 -13.79 2.49 -18.25
N LEU A 134 -13.81 1.21 -18.66
CA LEU A 134 -12.67 0.31 -18.52
C LEU A 134 -11.81 0.32 -19.79
N PHE A 135 -10.50 0.39 -19.61
CA PHE A 135 -9.52 0.27 -20.68
C PHE A 135 -8.71 -1.01 -20.52
N TYR A 136 -8.33 -1.62 -21.64
CA TYR A 136 -7.40 -2.76 -21.61
C TYR A 136 -6.12 -2.40 -20.84
N GLY A 137 -5.68 -3.32 -19.98
CA GLY A 137 -4.50 -3.14 -19.15
C GLY A 137 -4.76 -2.37 -17.85
N LEU A 138 -5.95 -1.77 -17.67
CA LEU A 138 -6.31 -1.09 -16.43
C LEU A 138 -6.38 -2.09 -15.28
N ILE A 139 -5.73 -1.78 -14.16
CA ILE A 139 -5.85 -2.55 -12.93
C ILE A 139 -6.98 -1.93 -12.11
N ILE A 140 -8.06 -2.69 -11.92
CA ILE A 140 -9.23 -2.29 -11.16
C ILE A 140 -9.39 -3.14 -9.90
N LYS A 141 -10.05 -2.56 -8.91
CA LYS A 141 -10.57 -3.28 -7.75
C LYS A 141 -11.93 -3.88 -8.09
N ILE A 142 -12.11 -5.13 -7.71
CA ILE A 142 -13.36 -5.87 -7.77
C ILE A 142 -13.91 -5.99 -6.35
#